data_AF-A0A352D5N0-F1
#
_entry.id   AF-A0A352D5N0-F1
#
_cell.length_a   1.000
_cell.length_b   1.000
_cell.length_c   1.000
_cell.angle_alpha   90.00
_cell.angle_beta   90.00
_cell.angle_gamma   90.00
#
_symmetry.space_group_name_H-M   'P 1'
#
loop_
_entity.id
_entity.type
_entity.pdbx_description
1 polymer ?
#
loop_
_entity_poly.entity_id
_entity_poly.type
_entity_poly.pdbx_seq_one_letter_code
_entity_poly.pdbx_strand_id
1 'polypeptide(L)' 'MNYTCILKSKKDSQLYFGSTTDLRKRFKEHTAHAEK' A
#
# COMPACT_ATOMS: atom_id res chain seq x y z
N MET A 1 -0.63 -8.32 -15.49
CA MET A 1 -0.58 -9.21 -14.31
C MET A 1 -1.19 -8.45 -13.14
N ASN A 2 -2.18 -9.01 -12.45
CA ASN A 2 -2.85 -8.35 -11.32
C ASN A 2 -2.28 -8.93 -10.01
N TYR A 3 -1.70 -8.07 -9.17
CA TYR A 3 -1.15 -8.44 -7.88
C TYR A 3 -2.11 -8.02 -6.77
N THR A 4 -2.38 -8.93 -5.84
CA THR A 4 -3.12 -8.61 -4.62
C THR A 4 -2.13 -8.24 -3.53
N CYS A 5 -2.21 -7.00 -3.06
CA CYS A 5 -1.40 -6.47 -1.97
C CYS A 5 -2.17 -6.50 -0.65
N ILE A 6 -1.49 -7.01 0.38
CA ILE A 6 -1.90 -6.89 1.77
C ILE A 6 -0.85 -6.03 2.47
N LEU A 7 -1.20 -4.77 2.76
CA LEU A 7 -0.32 -3.82 3.45
C LEU A 7 -0.79 -3.70 4.90
N LYS A 8 0.12 -3.84 5.86
CA LYS A 8 -0.18 -3.63 7.28
C LYS A 8 0.41 -2.30 7.74
N SER A 9 -0.44 -1.40 8.23
CA SER A 9 0.03 -0.19 8.91
C SER A 9 0.73 -0.58 10.21
N LYS A 10 1.96 -0.11 10.42
CA LYS A 10 2.69 -0.30 11.69
C LYS A 10 2.17 0.60 12.80
N LYS A 11 1.48 1.70 12.48
CA LYS A 11 0.99 2.70 13.44
C LYS A 11 -0.33 2.25 14.10
N ASP A 12 -1.25 1.74 13.29
CA ASP A 12 -2.63 1.45 13.74
C ASP A 12 -3.00 -0.03 13.60
N SER A 13 -2.06 -0.89 13.19
CA SER A 13 -2.28 -2.32 12.87
C SER A 13 -3.35 -2.60 11.82
N GLN A 14 -3.85 -1.58 11.14
CA GLN A 14 -4.86 -1.71 10.09
C GLN A 14 -4.30 -2.42 8.87
N LEU A 15 -5.10 -3.32 8.30
CA LEU A 15 -4.80 -4.07 7.09
C LEU A 15 -5.48 -3.41 5.90
N TYR A 16 -4.70 -3.13 4.87
CA TYR A 16 -5.18 -2.59 3.60
C TYR A 16 -5.11 -3.69 2.55
N PHE A 17 -6.26 -3.97 1.94
CA PHE A 17 -6.40 -4.95 0.88
C PHE A 17 -6.63 -4.21 -0.44
N GLY A 18 -5.81 -4.48 -1.44
CA GLY A 18 -5.97 -3.86 -2.75
C GLY A 18 -5.32 -4.67 -3.85
N SER A 19 -5.91 -4.61 -5.04
CA SER A 19 -5.32 -5.19 -6.25
C SER A 19 -4.65 -4.08 -7.06
N THR A 20 -3.42 -4.30 -7.51
CA THR A 20 -2.71 -3.38 -8.41
C THR A 20 -2.01 -4.13 -9.52
N THR A 21 -1.89 -3.50 -10.68
CA THR A 21 -1.05 -3.97 -11.78
C THR A 21 0.39 -3.47 -11.66
N ASP A 22 0.61 -2.45 -10.82
CA ASP A 22 1.92 -1.83 -10.58
C ASP A 22 2.17 -1.64 -9.08
N LEU A 23 3.01 -2.52 -8.52
CA LEU A 23 3.37 -2.53 -7.10
C LEU A 23 4.22 -1.30 -6.71
N ARG A 24 5.09 -0.84 -7.61
CA ARG A 24 6.06 0.23 -7.34
C ARG A 24 5.37 1.58 -7.19
N LYS A 25 4.42 1.87 -8.09
CA LYS A 25 3.58 3.07 -8.01
C LYS A 25 2.76 3.08 -6.73
N ARG A 26 2.14 1.94 -6.38
CA ARG A 26 1.28 1.86 -5.20
C ARG A 26 2.05 2.03 -3.89
N PHE A 27 3.25 1.47 -3.81
CA PHE A 27 4.14 1.69 -2.67
C PHE A 27 4.53 3.16 -2.53
N LYS A 28 4.91 3.83 -3.63
CA LYS A 28 5.27 5.26 -3.61
C LYS A 28 4.11 6.15 -3.15
N GLU A 29 2.89 5.89 -3.64
CA GLU A 29 1.68 6.60 -3.20
C GLU A 29 1.41 6.41 -1.70
N HIS A 30 1.48 5.17 -1.20
CA HIS A 30 1.24 4.88 0.22
C HIS A 30 2.26 5.53 1.14
N THR A 31 3.54 5.57 0.76
CA THR A 31 4.60 6.15 1.61
C THR A 31 4.64 7.67 1.52
N ALA A 32 4.27 8.26 0.37
CA ALA A 32 4.26 9.72 0.19
C ALA A 32 3.25 10.47 1.08
N HIS A 33 2.19 9.78 1.52
CA HIS A 33 1.21 10.35 2.45
C HIS A 33 1.64 10.30 3.93
N ALA A 34 2.80 9.72 4.26
CA ALA A 34 3.27 9.61 5.64
C ALA A 34 4.03 10.86 6.17
N GLU A 35 4.26 11.89 5.34
CA GLU A 35 4.99 13.12 5.71
C GLU A 35 4.13 14.40 5.62
N LYS A 36 2.89 14.37 6.13
CA LYS A 36 2.12 15.59 6.38
C LYS A 36 1.42 15.56 7.73
#